data_AF-A0AAT9LP59-F1
#
_entry.id   AF-A0AAT9LP59-F1
#
_cell.length_a   1.000
_cell.length_b   1.000
_cell.length_c   1.000
_cell.angle_alpha   90.00
_cell.angle_beta   90.00
_cell.angle_gamma   90.00
#
_symmetry.space_group_name_H-M   'P 1'
#
loop_
_entity.id
_entity.type
_entity.pdbx_description
1 polymer ?
#
loop_
_entity_poly.entity_id
_entity_poly.type
_entity_poly.pdbx_seq_one_letter_code
_entity_poly.pdbx_strand_id
1 'polypeptide(L)'
;MVGELVLAAVIVAATVVGVWWLPRGGAVERPGGGWLRHPGTWLAAVIGLFFGNQVLFTAYVAQVRHGDTSFIARYMPPGWFDLADLGGWQYELPAWPWTVLHAQSAIELPFGVLSYLLVCRWFGAEVFRRAVDARWLLSASFTVTFCLIEWDLPSPYTVGDIAIRVVSGVVTPLLLPLLSEGAPGQPRLLPFVASVGALGCIVLAVYDTVTLYNLGHTVSWLPIVATALAVLAVARWWARRPVTHGPTMSSVASSLGWFLLMFMVPALPLRYGFNFGLPYLSMLAGLVITAAAVWRGWDHQRLGRLAIAAVAGIVGAAAGYLLAHGYPEARLLAAGIGFLLVGLGVCAVLDQRSQLRTSR
;
A
#
# COMPACT_ATOMS: atom_id res chain seq x y z
N MET A 1 17.53 -14.27 15.04
CA MET A 1 18.90 -14.00 14.53
C MET A 1 19.08 -14.27 13.04
N VAL A 2 18.93 -15.49 12.51
CA VAL A 2 19.13 -15.71 11.05
C VAL A 2 18.09 -14.96 10.21
N GLY A 3 16.79 -15.07 10.54
CA GLY A 3 15.71 -14.36 9.84
C GLY A 3 15.88 -12.84 9.83
N GLU A 4 16.21 -12.24 10.99
CA GLU A 4 16.48 -10.81 11.13
C GLU A 4 17.61 -10.30 10.22
N LEU A 5 18.73 -11.03 10.15
CA LEU A 5 19.87 -10.67 9.31
C LEU A 5 19.53 -10.79 7.82
N VAL A 6 18.76 -11.81 7.44
CA VAL A 6 18.31 -11.97 6.05
C VAL A 6 17.33 -10.86 5.67
N LEU A 7 16.37 -10.52 6.54
CA LEU A 7 15.46 -9.39 6.33
C LEU A 7 16.22 -8.06 6.23
N ALA A 8 17.23 -7.85 7.07
CA ALA A 8 18.12 -6.68 7.00
C ALA A 8 18.83 -6.59 5.64
N ALA A 9 19.37 -7.71 5.14
CA ALA A 9 19.98 -7.78 3.82
C ALA A 9 18.96 -7.47 2.69
N VAL A 10 17.73 -7.97 2.80
CA VAL A 10 16.64 -7.66 1.85
C VAL A 10 16.29 -6.17 1.87
N ILE A 11 16.18 -5.55 3.05
CA ILE A 11 15.94 -4.10 3.18
C ILE A 11 17.04 -3.30 2.50
N VAL A 12 18.31 -3.62 2.75
CA VAL A 12 19.46 -2.92 2.14
C VAL A 12 19.44 -3.09 0.63
N ALA A 13 19.31 -4.32 0.13
CA ALA A 13 19.28 -4.63 -1.30
C ALA A 13 18.11 -3.92 -2.01
N ALA A 14 16.90 -4.03 -1.47
CA ALA A 14 15.69 -3.38 -2.00
C ALA A 14 15.82 -1.85 -2.03
N THR A 15 16.43 -1.27 -0.98
CA THR A 15 16.68 0.18 -0.90
C THR A 15 17.70 0.63 -1.94
N VAL A 16 18.82 -0.08 -2.08
CA VAL A 16 19.85 0.22 -3.10
C VAL A 16 19.25 0.12 -4.49
N VAL A 17 18.50 -0.94 -4.79
CA VAL A 17 17.82 -1.14 -6.07
C VAL A 17 16.82 -0.01 -6.35
N GLY A 18 15.99 0.35 -5.36
CA GLY A 18 15.01 1.42 -5.48
C GLY A 18 15.64 2.78 -5.76
N VAL A 19 16.72 3.14 -5.04
CA VAL A 19 17.37 4.44 -5.15
C VAL A 19 18.31 4.56 -6.36
N TRP A 20 18.96 3.46 -6.77
CA TRP A 20 20.00 3.49 -7.78
C TRP A 20 19.54 3.00 -9.15
N TRP A 21 18.81 1.88 -9.21
CA TRP A 21 18.48 1.25 -10.48
C TRP A 21 17.19 1.81 -11.08
N LEU A 22 16.15 1.92 -10.26
CA LEU A 22 14.82 2.31 -10.73
C LEU A 22 14.77 3.69 -11.43
N PRO A 23 15.57 4.71 -11.04
CA PRO A 23 15.64 5.99 -11.76
C PRO A 23 16.25 5.93 -13.16
N ARG A 24 16.92 4.84 -13.53
CA ARG A 24 17.58 4.69 -14.84
C ARG A 24 16.71 3.97 -15.86
N GLY A 25 15.61 3.35 -15.45
CA GLY A 25 14.70 2.67 -16.34
C GLY A 25 13.90 3.67 -17.18
N GLY A 26 13.92 3.49 -18.49
CA GLY A 26 12.91 4.08 -19.38
C GLY A 26 11.64 3.23 -19.36
N ALA A 27 10.49 3.86 -19.58
CA ALA A 27 9.23 3.15 -19.64
C ALA A 27 8.50 3.35 -20.96
N VAL A 28 8.07 2.26 -21.57
CA VAL A 28 7.39 2.29 -22.88
C VAL A 28 5.95 2.76 -22.68
N GLU A 29 5.50 3.70 -23.52
CA GLU A 29 4.10 4.14 -23.54
C GLU A 29 3.17 2.96 -23.81
N ARG A 30 2.04 2.91 -23.10
CA ARG A 30 1.07 1.83 -23.26
C ARG A 30 -0.28 2.41 -23.64
N PRO A 31 -1.00 1.77 -24.58
CA PRO A 31 -2.30 2.25 -24.99
C PRO A 31 -3.25 2.33 -23.80
N GLY A 32 -3.99 3.45 -23.74
CA GLY A 32 -5.12 3.62 -22.82
C GLY A 32 -6.14 2.48 -22.99
N GLY A 33 -6.82 2.10 -21.91
CA GLY A 33 -7.66 0.90 -21.90
C GLY A 33 -8.95 1.04 -21.08
N GLY A 34 -9.86 0.09 -21.30
CA GLY A 34 -11.17 0.01 -20.66
C GLY A 34 -11.14 -0.48 -19.21
N TRP A 35 -12.33 -0.59 -18.61
CA TRP A 35 -12.53 -0.93 -17.19
C TRP A 35 -11.84 -2.24 -16.75
N LEU A 36 -11.77 -3.25 -17.61
CA LEU A 36 -11.10 -4.53 -17.32
C LEU A 36 -9.57 -4.42 -17.23
N ARG A 37 -8.96 -3.35 -17.76
CA ARG A 37 -7.51 -3.09 -17.67
C ARG A 37 -7.19 -2.08 -16.55
N HIS A 38 -8.17 -1.74 -15.72
CA HIS A 38 -7.98 -0.79 -14.63
C HIS A 38 -7.48 -1.55 -13.38
N PRO A 39 -6.37 -1.13 -12.73
CA PRO A 39 -5.84 -1.81 -11.54
C PRO A 39 -6.86 -1.89 -10.41
N GLY A 40 -7.72 -0.88 -10.26
CA GLY A 40 -8.79 -0.89 -9.26
C GLY A 40 -9.86 -1.98 -9.48
N THR A 41 -10.10 -2.39 -10.73
CA THR A 41 -11.03 -3.50 -11.03
C THR A 41 -10.45 -4.82 -10.59
N TRP A 42 -9.15 -5.02 -10.87
CA TRP A 42 -8.43 -6.22 -10.44
C TRP A 42 -8.30 -6.25 -8.92
N LEU A 43 -8.02 -5.11 -8.29
CA LEU A 43 -7.96 -5.00 -6.84
C LEU A 43 -9.32 -5.35 -6.21
N ALA A 44 -10.44 -4.85 -6.76
CA ALA A 44 -11.77 -5.20 -6.30
C ALA A 44 -12.07 -6.70 -6.44
N ALA A 45 -11.63 -7.33 -7.54
CA ALA A 45 -11.75 -8.77 -7.72
C ALA A 45 -10.93 -9.54 -6.66
N VAL A 46 -9.69 -9.14 -6.40
CA VAL A 46 -8.84 -9.74 -5.35
C VAL A 46 -9.44 -9.57 -3.96
N ILE A 47 -10.01 -8.39 -3.65
CA ILE A 47 -10.75 -8.16 -2.40
C ILE A 47 -11.96 -9.11 -2.32
N GLY A 48 -12.72 -9.26 -3.40
CA GLY A 48 -13.82 -10.22 -3.47
C GLY A 48 -13.37 -11.66 -3.22
N LEU A 49 -12.22 -12.06 -3.75
CA LEU A 49 -11.62 -13.38 -3.50
C LEU A 49 -11.24 -13.58 -2.03
N PHE A 50 -10.69 -12.56 -1.35
CA PHE A 50 -10.46 -12.65 0.10
C PHE A 50 -11.75 -12.88 0.88
N PHE A 51 -12.79 -12.08 0.63
CA PHE A 51 -14.07 -12.24 1.31
C PHE A 51 -14.71 -13.60 1.01
N GLY A 52 -14.64 -14.04 -0.24
CA GLY A 52 -15.08 -15.38 -0.64
C GLY A 52 -14.35 -16.47 0.15
N ASN A 53 -13.01 -16.41 0.21
CA ASN A 53 -12.22 -17.34 1.01
C ASN A 53 -12.61 -17.30 2.49
N GLN A 54 -12.80 -16.12 3.05
CA GLN A 54 -13.08 -15.95 4.47
C GLN A 54 -14.45 -16.54 4.88
N VAL A 55 -15.46 -16.39 4.03
CA VAL A 55 -16.77 -17.03 4.21
C VAL A 55 -16.63 -18.56 4.18
N LEU A 56 -15.86 -19.10 3.23
CA LEU A 56 -15.61 -20.53 3.14
C LEU A 56 -14.78 -21.08 4.31
N PHE A 57 -13.78 -20.31 4.78
CA PHE A 57 -13.02 -20.65 5.98
C PHE A 57 -13.90 -20.71 7.21
N THR A 58 -14.78 -19.72 7.39
CA THR A 58 -15.72 -19.68 8.51
C THR A 58 -16.65 -20.89 8.50
N ALA A 59 -17.19 -21.24 7.32
CA ALA A 59 -18.00 -22.46 7.14
C ALA A 59 -17.19 -23.74 7.44
N TYR A 60 -15.96 -23.84 6.95
CA TYR A 60 -15.07 -24.98 7.21
C TYR A 60 -14.80 -25.16 8.71
N VAL A 61 -14.47 -24.10 9.44
CA VAL A 61 -14.21 -24.17 10.88
C VAL A 61 -15.49 -24.53 11.64
N ALA A 62 -16.64 -23.98 11.27
CA ALA A 62 -17.93 -24.34 11.88
C ALA A 62 -18.26 -25.83 11.68
N GLN A 63 -18.11 -26.35 10.46
CA GLN A 63 -18.48 -27.73 10.12
C GLN A 63 -17.47 -28.78 10.62
N VAL A 64 -16.18 -28.56 10.39
CA VAL A 64 -15.12 -29.58 10.59
C VAL A 64 -14.42 -29.44 11.93
N ARG A 65 -14.39 -28.22 12.49
CA ARG A 65 -13.70 -27.91 13.74
C ARG A 65 -14.67 -27.48 14.85
N HIS A 66 -15.98 -27.51 14.59
CA HIS A 66 -17.02 -27.13 15.55
C HIS A 66 -16.82 -25.71 16.12
N GLY A 67 -16.32 -24.79 15.29
CA GLY A 67 -16.02 -23.42 15.70
C GLY A 67 -14.65 -23.22 16.35
N ASP A 68 -13.88 -24.30 16.61
CA ASP A 68 -12.58 -24.19 17.25
C ASP A 68 -11.47 -23.81 16.27
N THR A 69 -10.86 -22.63 16.47
CA THR A 69 -9.72 -22.13 15.70
C THR A 69 -8.37 -22.46 16.34
N SER A 70 -8.34 -23.05 17.54
CA SER A 70 -7.11 -23.31 18.31
C SER A 70 -6.07 -24.15 17.58
N PHE A 71 -6.52 -25.03 16.67
CA PHE A 71 -5.66 -25.88 15.86
C PHE A 71 -4.69 -25.08 14.98
N ILE A 72 -5.07 -23.87 14.56
CA ILE A 72 -4.26 -22.99 13.73
C ILE A 72 -3.86 -21.69 14.46
N ALA A 73 -4.73 -21.15 15.31
CA ALA A 73 -4.50 -19.90 16.04
C ALA A 73 -3.25 -19.96 16.94
N ARG A 74 -2.90 -21.14 17.47
CA ARG A 74 -1.68 -21.33 18.28
C ARG A 74 -0.37 -21.02 17.56
N TYR A 75 -0.37 -20.94 16.23
CA TYR A 75 0.81 -20.60 15.42
C TYR A 75 0.86 -19.11 15.06
N MET A 76 -0.18 -18.33 15.38
CA MET A 76 -0.31 -16.94 14.99
C MET A 76 -0.23 -16.01 16.20
N PRO A 77 0.18 -14.74 16.01
CA PRO A 77 0.06 -13.72 17.03
C PRO A 77 -1.40 -13.54 17.51
N PRO A 78 -1.63 -12.97 18.71
CA PRO A 78 -2.97 -12.64 19.16
C PRO A 78 -3.72 -11.72 18.20
N GLY A 79 -5.05 -11.86 18.15
CA GLY A 79 -5.93 -11.04 17.31
C GLY A 79 -6.26 -11.62 15.93
N TRP A 80 -5.98 -12.90 15.70
CA TRP A 80 -6.41 -13.63 14.51
C TRP A 80 -7.65 -14.49 14.78
N PHE A 81 -8.42 -14.76 13.72
CA PHE A 81 -9.52 -15.72 13.68
C PHE A 81 -10.79 -15.37 14.48
N ASP A 82 -11.22 -14.12 14.47
CA ASP A 82 -12.57 -13.74 14.94
C ASP A 82 -13.65 -14.06 13.90
N LEU A 83 -14.29 -15.21 14.05
CA LEU A 83 -15.27 -15.73 13.07
C LEU A 83 -16.59 -14.95 13.13
N ALA A 84 -17.20 -14.71 11.97
CA ALA A 84 -18.57 -14.21 11.91
C ALA A 84 -19.59 -15.34 12.12
N ASP A 85 -20.75 -15.00 12.65
CA ASP A 85 -21.92 -15.88 12.61
C ASP A 85 -22.57 -15.80 11.22
N LEU A 86 -22.51 -16.90 10.47
CA LEU A 86 -23.15 -17.02 9.15
C LEU A 86 -24.56 -17.62 9.24
N GLY A 87 -25.05 -17.91 10.45
CA GLY A 87 -26.30 -18.62 10.67
C GLY A 87 -26.32 -19.97 9.95
N GLY A 88 -27.47 -20.33 9.36
CA GLY A 88 -27.63 -21.60 8.65
C GLY A 88 -26.74 -21.77 7.42
N TRP A 89 -26.22 -20.69 6.84
CA TRP A 89 -25.42 -20.74 5.61
C TRP A 89 -24.10 -21.47 5.81
N GLN A 90 -23.56 -21.50 7.03
CA GLN A 90 -22.32 -22.20 7.32
C GLN A 90 -22.41 -23.71 7.07
N TYR A 91 -23.62 -24.30 6.98
CA TYR A 91 -23.81 -25.73 6.71
C TYR A 91 -24.11 -26.05 5.24
N GLU A 92 -24.50 -25.05 4.45
CA GLU A 92 -24.79 -25.20 3.01
C GLU A 92 -23.54 -24.95 2.15
N LEU A 93 -22.57 -24.22 2.68
CA LEU A 93 -21.33 -23.87 1.99
C LEU A 93 -20.32 -25.04 2.02
N PRO A 94 -19.47 -25.16 0.98
CA PRO A 94 -18.46 -26.21 0.96
C PRO A 94 -17.39 -26.00 2.03
N ALA A 95 -17.16 -27.01 2.86
CA ALA A 95 -16.10 -27.02 3.86
C ALA A 95 -14.76 -27.48 3.25
N TRP A 96 -14.00 -26.53 2.71
CA TRP A 96 -12.73 -26.84 2.04
C TRP A 96 -11.52 -26.48 2.92
N PRO A 97 -10.68 -27.45 3.34
CA PRO A 97 -9.46 -27.16 4.13
C PRO A 97 -8.45 -26.24 3.43
N TRP A 98 -8.50 -26.09 2.10
CA TRP A 98 -7.61 -25.18 1.35
C TRP A 98 -7.86 -23.70 1.68
N THR A 99 -8.98 -23.39 2.31
CA THR A 99 -9.29 -22.01 2.74
C THR A 99 -8.43 -21.55 3.91
N VAL A 100 -7.78 -22.48 4.61
CA VAL A 100 -6.90 -22.23 5.75
C VAL A 100 -5.52 -21.85 5.22
N LEU A 101 -5.19 -20.57 5.26
CA LEU A 101 -3.89 -19.94 4.92
C LEU A 101 -3.44 -20.05 3.45
N HIS A 102 -3.74 -21.12 2.73
CA HIS A 102 -3.28 -21.31 1.34
C HIS A 102 -3.85 -20.28 0.36
N ALA A 103 -5.16 -20.02 0.42
CA ALA A 103 -5.79 -19.02 -0.43
C ALA A 103 -5.20 -17.63 -0.15
N GLN A 104 -5.01 -17.29 1.12
CA GLN A 104 -4.40 -16.04 1.59
C GLN A 104 -2.98 -15.87 1.01
N SER A 105 -2.15 -16.91 1.12
CA SER A 105 -0.79 -16.96 0.57
C SER A 105 -0.74 -16.69 -0.94
N ALA A 106 -1.78 -17.07 -1.69
CA ALA A 106 -1.86 -16.82 -3.13
C ALA A 106 -2.20 -15.36 -3.47
N ILE A 107 -3.03 -14.71 -2.67
CA ILE A 107 -3.70 -13.45 -3.04
C ILE A 107 -3.19 -12.19 -2.30
N GLU A 108 -2.43 -12.34 -1.22
CA GLU A 108 -1.80 -11.21 -0.51
C GLU A 108 -0.84 -10.39 -1.37
N LEU A 109 0.00 -11.08 -2.15
CA LEU A 109 0.93 -10.40 -3.06
C LEU A 109 0.20 -9.55 -4.11
N PRO A 110 -0.73 -10.09 -4.93
CA PRO A 110 -1.43 -9.28 -5.91
C PRO A 110 -2.24 -8.16 -5.25
N PHE A 111 -2.79 -8.36 -4.05
CA PHE A 111 -3.45 -7.30 -3.28
C PHE A 111 -2.53 -6.12 -2.97
N GLY A 112 -1.36 -6.38 -2.39
CA GLY A 112 -0.38 -5.34 -2.06
C GLY A 112 0.14 -4.62 -3.31
N VAL A 113 0.49 -5.39 -4.35
CA VAL A 113 1.01 -4.85 -5.61
C VAL A 113 -0.04 -4.02 -6.35
N LEU A 114 -1.28 -4.50 -6.48
CA LEU A 114 -2.35 -3.76 -7.16
C LEU A 114 -2.77 -2.50 -6.40
N SER A 115 -2.76 -2.55 -5.06
CA SER A 115 -3.01 -1.37 -4.23
C SER A 115 -1.96 -0.29 -4.50
N TYR A 116 -0.68 -0.66 -4.54
CA TYR A 116 0.41 0.26 -4.82
C TYR A 116 0.33 0.83 -6.24
N LEU A 117 0.10 -0.03 -7.23
CA LEU A 117 -0.05 0.38 -8.62
C LEU A 117 -1.26 1.28 -8.85
N LEU A 118 -2.36 1.08 -8.12
CA LEU A 118 -3.51 1.98 -8.16
C LEU A 118 -3.13 3.39 -7.66
N VAL A 119 -2.33 3.48 -6.60
CA VAL A 119 -1.78 4.76 -6.11
C VAL A 119 -0.88 5.41 -7.17
N CYS A 120 0.07 4.67 -7.74
CA CYS A 120 0.92 5.17 -8.81
C CYS A 120 0.11 5.68 -10.02
N ARG A 121 -0.95 4.95 -10.40
CA ARG A 121 -1.87 5.36 -11.46
C ARG A 121 -2.59 6.66 -11.14
N TRP A 122 -3.09 6.82 -9.92
CA TRP A 122 -3.77 8.06 -9.51
C TRP A 122 -2.83 9.26 -9.48
N PHE A 123 -1.53 9.01 -9.28
CA PHE A 123 -0.51 10.03 -9.32
C PHE A 123 -0.13 10.45 -10.75
N GLY A 124 -0.01 9.50 -11.67
CA GLY A 124 0.18 9.83 -13.09
C GLY A 124 0.68 8.66 -13.93
N ALA A 125 0.43 8.74 -15.23
CA ALA A 125 0.81 7.70 -16.20
C ALA A 125 2.31 7.36 -16.15
N GLU A 126 3.19 8.37 -16.03
CA GLU A 126 4.64 8.15 -15.97
C GLU A 126 5.08 7.32 -14.75
N VAL A 127 4.57 7.68 -13.56
CA VAL A 127 4.88 6.96 -12.32
C VAL A 127 4.34 5.54 -12.40
N PHE A 128 3.13 5.35 -12.93
CA PHE A 128 2.58 4.03 -13.15
C PHE A 128 3.41 3.17 -14.09
N ARG A 129 3.80 3.70 -15.26
CA ARG A 129 4.58 2.94 -16.25
C ARG A 129 5.89 2.44 -15.66
N ARG A 130 6.65 3.33 -15.01
CA ARG A 130 7.90 2.97 -14.34
C ARG A 130 7.69 1.94 -13.23
N ALA A 131 6.61 2.07 -12.46
CA ALA A 131 6.25 1.08 -11.44
C ALA A 131 5.99 -0.31 -12.05
N VAL A 132 5.24 -0.39 -13.17
CA VAL A 132 5.01 -1.68 -13.85
C VAL A 132 6.27 -2.20 -14.55
N ASP A 133 7.18 -1.35 -15.01
CA ASP A 133 8.45 -1.82 -15.55
C ASP A 133 9.36 -2.40 -14.46
N ALA A 134 9.29 -1.86 -13.24
CA ALA A 134 9.94 -2.41 -12.06
C ALA A 134 9.17 -3.57 -11.38
N ARG A 135 8.12 -4.12 -12.01
CA ARG A 135 7.25 -5.16 -11.42
C ARG A 135 7.97 -6.39 -10.89
N TRP A 136 9.04 -6.82 -11.55
CA TRP A 136 9.80 -8.00 -11.11
C TRP A 136 10.56 -7.73 -9.81
N LEU A 137 11.12 -6.53 -9.66
CA LEU A 137 11.82 -6.12 -8.44
C LEU A 137 10.84 -6.00 -7.27
N LEU A 138 9.68 -5.36 -7.52
CA LEU A 138 8.60 -5.28 -6.55
C LEU A 138 8.13 -6.68 -6.12
N SER A 139 7.79 -7.53 -7.09
CA SER A 139 7.28 -8.87 -6.82
C SER A 139 8.30 -9.73 -6.05
N ALA A 140 9.56 -9.72 -6.47
CA ALA A 140 10.63 -10.46 -5.81
C ALA A 140 10.83 -9.98 -4.37
N SER A 141 10.90 -8.67 -4.14
CA SER A 141 11.10 -8.12 -2.80
C SER A 141 9.95 -8.49 -1.86
N PHE A 142 8.70 -8.41 -2.33
CA PHE A 142 7.53 -8.75 -1.51
C PHE A 142 7.45 -10.25 -1.26
N THR A 143 7.68 -11.07 -2.29
CA THR A 143 7.66 -12.54 -2.18
C THR A 143 8.71 -13.02 -1.19
N VAL A 144 9.96 -12.54 -1.30
CA VAL A 144 11.03 -12.89 -0.35
C VAL A 144 10.65 -12.49 1.07
N THR A 145 10.13 -11.27 1.26
CA THR A 145 9.71 -10.81 2.59
C THR A 145 8.62 -11.70 3.17
N PHE A 146 7.57 -12.00 2.40
CA PHE A 146 6.51 -12.90 2.87
C PHE A 146 7.02 -14.30 3.18
N CYS A 147 7.88 -14.88 2.35
CA CYS A 147 8.46 -16.20 2.62
C CYS A 147 9.32 -16.22 3.88
N LEU A 148 10.05 -15.14 4.19
CA LEU A 148 10.81 -15.02 5.44
C LEU A 148 9.89 -14.99 6.65
N ILE A 149 8.80 -14.22 6.57
CA ILE A 149 7.82 -14.13 7.67
C ILE A 149 7.09 -15.46 7.87
N GLU A 150 6.71 -16.13 6.78
CA GLU A 150 6.12 -17.47 6.83
C GLU A 150 7.07 -18.49 7.48
N TRP A 151 8.37 -18.36 7.22
CA TRP A 151 9.39 -19.21 7.84
C TRP A 151 9.59 -18.91 9.33
N ASP A 152 9.53 -17.63 9.72
CA ASP A 152 9.68 -17.19 11.12
C ASP A 152 8.41 -17.44 11.96
N LEU A 153 7.24 -17.59 11.33
CA LEU A 153 5.97 -17.95 11.96
C LEU A 153 5.47 -19.31 11.44
N PRO A 154 6.20 -20.41 11.70
CA PRO A 154 5.92 -21.68 11.05
C PRO A 154 4.57 -22.26 11.50
N SER A 155 3.76 -22.60 10.51
CA SER A 155 2.54 -23.39 10.64
C SER A 155 2.71 -24.77 9.99
N PRO A 156 1.75 -25.70 10.15
CA PRO A 156 1.73 -26.96 9.39
C PRO A 156 1.70 -26.78 7.87
N TYR A 157 1.37 -25.58 7.39
CA TYR A 157 1.19 -25.25 5.97
C TYR A 157 2.36 -24.49 5.34
N THR A 158 3.36 -24.09 6.15
CA THR A 158 4.51 -23.25 5.78
C THR A 158 5.12 -23.59 4.41
N VAL A 159 5.45 -24.86 4.17
CA VAL A 159 6.12 -25.28 2.92
C VAL A 159 5.21 -25.08 1.71
N GLY A 160 3.92 -25.43 1.85
CA GLY A 160 2.93 -25.22 0.81
C GLY A 160 2.69 -23.73 0.54
N ASP A 161 2.58 -22.93 1.60
CA ASP A 161 2.36 -21.50 1.52
C ASP A 161 3.52 -20.76 0.86
N ILE A 162 4.77 -21.14 1.17
CA ILE A 162 5.96 -20.63 0.48
C ILE A 162 5.91 -20.97 -1.01
N ALA A 163 5.58 -22.20 -1.38
CA ALA A 163 5.47 -22.59 -2.79
C ALA A 163 4.39 -21.78 -3.52
N ILE A 164 3.22 -21.60 -2.90
CA ILE A 164 2.12 -20.78 -3.43
C ILE A 164 2.55 -19.32 -3.58
N ARG A 165 3.24 -18.74 -2.59
CA ARG A 165 3.77 -17.37 -2.63
C ARG A 165 4.77 -17.19 -3.76
N VAL A 166 5.67 -18.16 -4.00
CA VAL A 166 6.61 -18.13 -5.13
C VAL A 166 5.86 -18.16 -6.47
N VAL A 167 4.85 -19.04 -6.61
CA VAL A 167 4.02 -19.09 -7.81
C VAL A 167 3.29 -17.76 -8.02
N SER A 168 2.68 -17.20 -6.98
CA SER A 168 2.05 -15.87 -7.01
C SER A 168 3.05 -14.78 -7.38
N GLY A 169 4.29 -14.87 -6.86
CA GLY A 169 5.45 -14.04 -7.16
C GLY A 169 5.86 -14.02 -8.62
N VAL A 170 5.58 -15.09 -9.36
CA VAL A 170 5.83 -15.19 -10.81
C VAL A 170 4.60 -14.77 -11.61
N VAL A 171 3.42 -15.26 -11.25
CA VAL A 171 2.17 -15.02 -11.99
C VAL A 171 1.78 -13.54 -11.93
N THR A 172 1.88 -12.90 -10.77
CA THR A 172 1.50 -11.49 -10.60
C THR A 172 2.23 -10.58 -11.60
N PRO A 173 3.57 -10.49 -11.63
CA PRO A 173 4.28 -9.61 -12.57
C PRO A 173 4.13 -10.01 -14.04
N LEU A 174 3.75 -11.25 -14.38
CA LEU A 174 3.40 -11.61 -15.76
C LEU A 174 2.09 -10.95 -16.21
N LEU A 175 1.14 -10.75 -15.30
CA LEU A 175 -0.18 -10.18 -15.59
C LEU A 175 -0.22 -8.65 -15.53
N LEU A 176 0.65 -8.00 -14.74
CA LEU A 176 0.63 -6.52 -14.58
C LEU A 176 0.80 -5.72 -15.89
N PRO A 177 1.53 -6.18 -16.93
CA PRO A 177 1.58 -5.49 -18.23
C PRO A 177 0.22 -5.32 -18.91
N LEU A 178 -0.80 -6.11 -18.54
CA LEU A 178 -2.15 -6.00 -19.08
C LEU A 178 -2.87 -4.73 -18.59
N LEU A 179 -2.40 -4.11 -17.50
CA LEU A 179 -2.99 -2.92 -16.90
C LEU A 179 -2.72 -1.66 -17.74
N SER A 180 -3.68 -0.75 -17.75
CA SER A 180 -3.59 0.55 -18.42
C SER A 180 -2.89 1.60 -17.54
N GLU A 181 -2.22 2.60 -18.14
CA GLU A 181 -1.42 3.61 -17.43
C GLU A 181 -2.15 4.88 -17.01
N GLY A 182 -3.21 5.25 -17.72
CA GLY A 182 -4.15 6.30 -17.29
C GLY A 182 -3.99 7.56 -18.11
N ALA A 183 -4.68 8.63 -17.72
CA ALA A 183 -4.56 9.88 -18.44
C ALA A 183 -3.20 10.54 -18.15
N PRO A 184 -2.51 11.08 -19.17
CA PRO A 184 -1.35 11.92 -18.95
C PRO A 184 -1.76 13.22 -18.26
N GLY A 185 -0.87 13.80 -17.46
CA GLY A 185 -1.09 15.08 -16.80
C GLY A 185 -0.47 15.16 -15.40
N GLN A 186 -0.45 16.37 -14.85
CA GLN A 186 0.01 16.60 -13.47
C GLN A 186 -1.06 16.16 -12.45
N PRO A 187 -0.69 15.48 -11.36
CA PRO A 187 -1.64 15.10 -10.34
C PRO A 187 -2.15 16.31 -9.58
N ARG A 188 -3.46 16.37 -9.31
CA ARG A 188 -3.99 17.21 -8.24
C ARG A 188 -3.62 16.57 -6.90
N LEU A 189 -2.68 17.17 -6.18
CA LEU A 189 -2.11 16.56 -4.96
C LEU A 189 -3.13 16.41 -3.81
N LEU A 190 -4.05 17.36 -3.64
CA LEU A 190 -5.08 17.26 -2.59
C LEU A 190 -6.04 16.06 -2.78
N PRO A 191 -6.75 15.90 -3.92
CA PRO A 191 -7.55 14.70 -4.13
C PRO A 191 -6.71 13.43 -4.23
N PHE A 192 -5.43 13.51 -4.62
CA PHE A 192 -4.52 12.35 -4.53
C PHE A 192 -4.34 11.91 -3.06
N VAL A 193 -3.99 12.81 -2.15
CA VAL A 193 -3.84 12.52 -0.71
C VAL A 193 -5.14 11.97 -0.12
N ALA A 194 -6.28 12.58 -0.44
CA ALA A 194 -7.59 12.07 -0.01
C ALA A 194 -7.88 10.66 -0.56
N SER A 195 -7.50 10.38 -1.82
CA SER A 195 -7.66 9.04 -2.42
C SER A 195 -6.78 8.00 -1.73
N VAL A 196 -5.52 8.34 -1.42
CA VAL A 196 -4.58 7.44 -0.71
C VAL A 196 -5.05 7.19 0.70
N GLY A 197 -5.52 8.22 1.42
CA GLY A 197 -6.07 8.07 2.76
C GLY A 197 -7.29 7.16 2.79
N ALA A 198 -8.25 7.40 1.89
CA ALA A 198 -9.42 6.55 1.75
C ALA A 198 -9.07 5.09 1.39
N LEU A 199 -8.17 4.89 0.43
CA LEU A 199 -7.70 3.55 0.07
C LEU A 199 -6.99 2.89 1.25
N GLY A 200 -6.18 3.62 2.01
CA GLY A 200 -5.53 3.13 3.22
C GLY A 200 -6.52 2.62 4.25
N CYS A 201 -7.61 3.35 4.50
CA CYS A 201 -8.68 2.89 5.40
C CYS A 201 -9.36 1.60 4.87
N ILE A 202 -9.62 1.51 3.57
CA ILE A 202 -10.19 0.30 2.95
C ILE A 202 -9.21 -0.88 3.08
N VAL A 203 -7.92 -0.65 2.84
CA VAL A 203 -6.87 -1.67 2.98
C VAL A 203 -6.76 -2.13 4.43
N LEU A 204 -6.86 -1.23 5.41
CA LEU A 204 -6.87 -1.60 6.83
C LEU A 204 -8.11 -2.42 7.20
N ALA A 205 -9.28 -2.06 6.67
CA ALA A 205 -10.49 -2.85 6.87
C ALA A 205 -10.34 -4.26 6.27
N VAL A 206 -9.87 -4.38 5.03
CA VAL A 206 -9.59 -5.68 4.39
C VAL A 206 -8.53 -6.45 5.17
N TYR A 207 -7.48 -5.76 5.63
CA TYR A 207 -6.42 -6.37 6.41
C TYR A 207 -7.02 -7.02 7.68
N ASP A 208 -7.74 -6.23 8.47
CA ASP A 208 -8.35 -6.70 9.70
C ASP A 208 -9.38 -7.82 9.45
N THR A 209 -10.35 -7.60 8.56
CA THR A 209 -11.50 -8.50 8.44
C THR A 209 -11.22 -9.81 7.72
N VAL A 210 -10.36 -9.80 6.71
CA VAL A 210 -10.15 -10.99 5.85
C VAL A 210 -8.71 -11.47 5.84
N THR A 211 -7.70 -10.59 5.98
CA THR A 211 -6.31 -11.09 6.00
C THR A 211 -5.91 -11.70 7.34
N LEU A 212 -6.48 -11.22 8.45
CA LEU A 212 -6.31 -11.79 9.79
C LEU A 212 -7.40 -12.82 10.14
N TYR A 213 -8.25 -13.17 9.17
CA TYR A 213 -9.40 -14.05 9.36
C TYR A 213 -10.44 -13.55 10.39
N ASN A 214 -10.57 -12.24 10.60
CA ASN A 214 -11.52 -11.65 11.56
C ASN A 214 -12.84 -11.20 10.90
N LEU A 215 -13.57 -12.12 10.26
CA LEU A 215 -14.81 -11.76 9.56
C LEU A 215 -15.84 -11.11 10.51
N GLY A 216 -15.81 -11.44 11.81
CA GLY A 216 -16.65 -10.84 12.85
C GLY A 216 -16.52 -9.32 12.95
N HIS A 217 -15.37 -8.75 12.58
CA HIS A 217 -15.14 -7.30 12.59
C HIS A 217 -15.79 -6.56 11.41
N THR A 218 -16.43 -7.25 10.45
CA THR A 218 -16.95 -6.59 9.23
C THR A 218 -17.96 -5.48 9.54
N VAL A 219 -18.84 -5.68 10.52
CA VAL A 219 -19.89 -4.72 10.87
C VAL A 219 -19.29 -3.45 11.49
N SER A 220 -18.24 -3.57 12.31
CA SER A 220 -17.58 -2.42 12.95
C SER A 220 -16.83 -1.55 11.95
N TRP A 221 -16.31 -2.14 10.87
CA TRP A 221 -15.64 -1.42 9.78
C TRP A 221 -16.59 -0.75 8.78
N LEU A 222 -17.85 -1.18 8.69
CA LEU A 222 -18.78 -0.72 7.66
C LEU A 222 -18.90 0.82 7.57
N PRO A 223 -19.04 1.58 8.68
CA PRO A 223 -19.13 3.04 8.61
C PRO A 223 -17.85 3.69 8.06
N ILE A 224 -16.68 3.15 8.43
CA ILE A 224 -15.37 3.65 8.00
C ILE A 224 -15.18 3.37 6.51
N VAL A 225 -15.49 2.16 6.05
CA VAL A 225 -15.40 1.77 4.64
C VAL A 225 -16.37 2.58 3.79
N ALA A 226 -17.61 2.76 4.23
CA ALA A 226 -18.60 3.59 3.52
C ALA A 226 -18.11 5.05 3.38
N THR A 227 -17.59 5.63 4.46
CA THR A 227 -17.02 6.98 4.44
C THR A 227 -15.82 7.06 3.52
N ALA A 228 -14.91 6.08 3.57
CA ALA A 228 -13.74 6.02 2.70
C ALA A 228 -14.13 5.91 1.23
N LEU A 229 -15.12 5.08 0.89
CA LEU A 229 -15.65 4.97 -0.48
C LEU A 229 -16.25 6.29 -0.97
N ALA A 230 -17.00 6.99 -0.13
CA ALA A 230 -17.56 8.31 -0.46
C ALA A 230 -16.45 9.35 -0.70
N VAL A 231 -15.46 9.43 0.20
CA VAL A 231 -14.28 10.31 0.06
C VAL A 231 -13.51 9.97 -1.22
N LEU A 232 -13.29 8.69 -1.49
CA LEU A 232 -12.60 8.23 -2.68
C LEU A 232 -13.36 8.64 -3.95
N ALA A 233 -14.68 8.43 -3.99
CA ALA A 233 -15.51 8.81 -5.13
C ALA A 233 -15.43 10.33 -5.42
N VAL A 234 -15.59 11.16 -4.38
CA VAL A 234 -15.49 12.63 -4.49
C VAL A 234 -14.08 13.05 -4.93
N ALA A 235 -13.04 12.49 -4.31
CA ALA A 235 -11.66 12.79 -4.65
C ALA A 235 -11.34 12.40 -6.10
N ARG A 236 -11.81 11.23 -6.55
CA ARG A 236 -11.61 10.77 -7.94
C ARG A 236 -12.38 11.58 -8.96
N TRP A 237 -13.58 12.04 -8.62
CA TRP A 237 -14.33 12.97 -9.46
C TRP A 237 -13.59 14.30 -9.60
N TRP A 238 -13.12 14.87 -8.48
CA TRP A 238 -12.41 16.14 -8.48
C TRP A 238 -11.06 16.07 -9.21
N ALA A 239 -10.37 14.94 -9.11
CA ALA A 239 -9.09 14.69 -9.78
C ALA A 239 -9.16 14.76 -11.32
N ARG A 240 -10.35 14.68 -11.93
CA ARG A 240 -10.53 14.77 -13.39
C ARG A 240 -10.27 16.17 -13.96
N ARG A 241 -10.27 17.20 -13.10
CA ARG A 241 -10.11 18.59 -13.54
C ARG A 241 -8.62 18.90 -13.78
N PRO A 242 -8.26 19.56 -14.90
CA PRO A 242 -6.88 19.96 -15.14
C PRO A 242 -6.36 20.88 -14.03
N VAL A 243 -5.05 20.85 -13.81
CA VAL A 243 -4.36 21.69 -12.85
C VAL A 243 -3.01 22.12 -13.41
N THR A 244 -2.63 23.35 -13.14
CA THR A 244 -1.29 23.87 -13.37
C THR A 244 -0.71 24.21 -12.01
N HIS A 245 0.39 23.54 -11.64
CA HIS A 245 1.06 23.82 -10.39
C HIS A 245 1.98 25.04 -10.50
N GLY A 246 2.06 25.82 -9.42
CA GLY A 246 3.18 26.73 -9.24
C GLY A 246 4.47 25.95 -9.03
N PRO A 247 5.64 26.61 -9.03
CA PRO A 247 6.87 25.85 -9.10
C PRO A 247 7.23 25.15 -7.79
N THR A 248 6.78 25.62 -6.62
CA THR A 248 6.94 24.88 -5.36
C THR A 248 6.06 23.61 -5.35
N MET A 249 4.79 23.72 -5.74
CA MET A 249 3.91 22.55 -5.88
C MET A 249 4.41 21.55 -6.94
N SER A 250 5.03 22.05 -8.01
CA SER A 250 5.64 21.20 -9.06
C SER A 250 6.83 20.40 -8.51
N SER A 251 7.70 21.04 -7.71
CA SER A 251 8.79 20.35 -7.01
C SER A 251 8.26 19.28 -6.04
N VAL A 252 7.22 19.58 -5.25
CA VAL A 252 6.59 18.58 -4.38
C VAL A 252 6.06 17.40 -5.18
N ALA A 253 5.31 17.66 -6.27
CA ALA A 253 4.78 16.61 -7.12
C ALA A 253 5.91 15.73 -7.71
N SER A 254 6.99 16.35 -8.18
CA SER A 254 8.15 15.62 -8.70
C SER A 254 8.79 14.74 -7.61
N SER A 255 9.03 15.29 -6.42
CA SER A 255 9.60 14.53 -5.28
C SER A 255 8.69 13.39 -4.83
N LEU A 256 7.38 13.60 -4.77
CA LEU A 256 6.42 12.54 -4.43
C LEU A 256 6.38 11.44 -5.49
N GLY A 257 6.45 11.79 -6.79
CA GLY A 257 6.54 10.82 -7.86
C GLY A 257 7.79 9.93 -7.72
N TRP A 258 8.93 10.54 -7.43
CA TRP A 258 10.17 9.81 -7.14
C TRP A 258 10.09 8.96 -5.88
N PHE A 259 9.47 9.48 -4.82
CA PHE A 259 9.28 8.74 -3.57
C PHE A 259 8.44 7.48 -3.82
N LEU A 260 7.30 7.60 -4.49
CA LEU A 260 6.44 6.47 -4.84
C LEU A 260 7.21 5.40 -5.61
N LEU A 261 8.08 5.80 -6.54
CA LEU A 261 8.87 4.88 -7.34
C LEU A 261 9.96 4.16 -6.52
N MET A 262 10.74 4.91 -5.73
CA MET A 262 11.86 4.36 -4.96
C MET A 262 11.40 3.55 -3.74
N PHE A 263 10.30 3.97 -3.09
CA PHE A 263 9.75 3.31 -1.91
C PHE A 263 9.05 2.00 -2.25
N MET A 264 8.55 1.84 -3.48
CA MET A 264 7.76 0.69 -3.90
C MET A 264 8.43 -0.66 -3.60
N VAL A 265 9.70 -0.80 -3.97
CA VAL A 265 10.45 -2.06 -3.82
C VAL A 265 10.67 -2.39 -2.34
N PRO A 266 11.24 -1.48 -1.50
CA PRO A 266 11.49 -1.77 -0.09
C PRO A 266 10.25 -1.65 0.81
N ALA A 267 9.08 -1.21 0.33
CA ALA A 267 7.92 -0.91 1.17
C ALA A 267 7.54 -2.04 2.14
N LEU A 268 7.42 -3.27 1.64
CA LEU A 268 7.07 -4.42 2.47
C LEU A 268 8.22 -4.85 3.41
N PRO A 269 9.48 -5.02 2.94
CA PRO A 269 10.62 -5.26 3.84
C PRO A 269 10.73 -4.23 4.96
N LEU A 270 10.50 -2.93 4.67
CA LEU A 270 10.57 -1.87 5.68
C LEU A 270 9.48 -2.02 6.73
N ARG A 271 8.23 -2.31 6.31
CA ARG A 271 7.13 -2.56 7.25
C ARG A 271 7.50 -3.70 8.21
N TYR A 272 7.97 -4.83 7.69
CA TYR A 272 8.35 -5.97 8.53
C TYR A 272 9.64 -5.72 9.31
N GLY A 273 10.56 -4.89 8.81
CA GLY A 273 11.77 -4.51 9.52
C GLY A 273 11.52 -3.71 10.80
N PHE A 274 10.38 -3.00 10.90
CA PHE A 274 9.95 -2.38 12.16
C PHE A 274 9.41 -3.38 13.19
N ASN A 275 8.77 -4.46 12.74
CA ASN A 275 8.06 -5.39 13.61
C ASN A 275 8.87 -6.66 13.96
N PHE A 276 9.68 -7.15 13.03
CA PHE A 276 10.40 -8.43 13.11
C PHE A 276 11.92 -8.29 12.88
N GLY A 277 12.39 -7.11 12.48
CA GLY A 277 13.77 -6.88 12.08
C GLY A 277 14.49 -5.85 12.94
N LEU A 278 15.35 -5.06 12.28
CA LEU A 278 16.10 -3.96 12.90
C LEU A 278 15.39 -2.62 12.61
N PRO A 279 14.66 -2.02 13.58
CA PRO A 279 13.87 -0.82 13.33
C PRO A 279 14.72 0.35 12.85
N TYR A 280 15.90 0.54 13.43
CA TYR A 280 16.83 1.61 13.06
C TYR A 280 17.32 1.51 11.61
N LEU A 281 17.52 0.29 11.11
CA LEU A 281 17.89 0.06 9.71
C LEU A 281 16.73 0.45 8.78
N SER A 282 15.49 0.10 9.15
CA SER A 282 14.28 0.47 8.41
C SER A 282 14.08 2.00 8.39
N MET A 283 14.33 2.66 9.52
CA MET A 283 14.33 4.13 9.61
C MET A 283 15.39 4.75 8.69
N LEU A 284 16.63 4.25 8.75
CA LEU A 284 17.72 4.75 7.91
C LEU A 284 17.42 4.57 6.43
N ALA A 285 16.93 3.41 6.02
CA ALA A 285 16.53 3.14 4.64
C ALA A 285 15.38 4.07 4.19
N GLY A 286 14.36 4.29 5.02
CA GLY A 286 13.29 5.25 4.75
C GLY A 286 13.79 6.69 4.60
N LEU A 287 14.76 7.11 5.42
CA LEU A 287 15.42 8.41 5.31
C LEU A 287 16.20 8.54 4.00
N VAL A 288 16.97 7.53 3.62
CA VAL A 288 17.74 7.50 2.37
C VAL A 288 16.82 7.61 1.15
N ILE A 289 15.71 6.86 1.13
CA ILE A 289 14.71 6.92 0.05
C ILE A 289 14.09 8.32 -0.03
N THR A 290 13.71 8.90 1.11
CA THR A 290 13.09 10.23 1.17
C THR A 290 14.07 11.30 0.69
N ALA A 291 15.32 11.27 1.18
CA ALA A 291 16.36 12.20 0.76
C ALA A 291 16.66 12.08 -0.75
N ALA A 292 16.75 10.86 -1.27
CA ALA A 292 16.98 10.62 -2.70
C ALA A 292 15.81 11.09 -3.58
N ALA A 293 14.57 10.95 -3.12
CA ALA A 293 13.38 11.43 -3.81
C ALA A 293 13.29 12.96 -3.81
N VAL A 294 13.60 13.59 -2.67
CA VAL A 294 13.71 15.06 -2.56
C VAL A 294 14.82 15.57 -3.47
N TRP A 295 16.01 14.99 -3.42
CA TRP A 295 17.15 15.39 -4.25
C TRP A 295 16.84 15.36 -5.74
N ARG A 296 16.09 14.34 -6.21
CA ARG A 296 15.74 14.23 -7.64
C ARG A 296 14.55 15.08 -8.08
N GLY A 297 13.63 15.36 -7.17
CA GLY A 297 12.38 16.06 -7.51
C GLY A 297 12.35 17.54 -7.17
N TRP A 298 13.16 17.97 -6.19
CA TRP A 298 13.06 19.30 -5.63
C TRP A 298 13.94 20.32 -6.35
N ASP A 299 13.43 21.54 -6.55
CA ASP A 299 14.22 22.66 -7.05
C ASP A 299 15.16 23.19 -5.96
N HIS A 300 16.47 22.93 -6.11
CA HIS A 300 17.50 23.34 -5.15
C HIS A 300 17.59 24.86 -4.93
N GLN A 301 17.07 25.68 -5.84
CA GLN A 301 17.01 27.13 -5.63
C GLN A 301 15.97 27.52 -4.56
N ARG A 302 15.16 26.56 -4.09
CA ARG A 302 14.01 26.78 -3.19
C ARG A 302 14.11 25.97 -1.90
N LEU A 303 15.30 25.59 -1.46
CA LEU A 303 15.50 24.79 -0.24
C LEU A 303 14.89 25.46 1.01
N GLY A 304 14.92 26.80 1.10
CA GLY A 304 14.25 27.50 2.21
C GLY A 304 12.73 27.25 2.26
N ARG A 305 12.08 27.16 1.09
CA ARG A 305 10.64 26.84 1.00
C ARG A 305 10.35 25.39 1.35
N LEU A 306 11.27 24.47 0.98
CA LEU A 306 11.20 23.07 1.39
C LEU A 306 11.21 22.96 2.91
N ALA A 307 12.16 23.62 3.58
CA ALA A 307 12.30 23.55 5.02
C ALA A 307 11.01 24.02 5.72
N ILE A 308 10.43 25.14 5.28
CA ILE A 308 9.16 25.65 5.83
C ILE A 308 8.02 24.65 5.63
N ALA A 309 7.88 24.10 4.42
CA ALA A 309 6.84 23.12 4.12
C ALA A 309 7.03 21.81 4.89
N ALA A 310 8.27 21.35 5.05
CA ALA A 310 8.61 20.13 5.80
C ALA A 310 8.33 20.29 7.29
N VAL A 311 8.71 21.43 7.89
CA VAL A 311 8.39 21.74 9.30
C VAL A 311 6.89 21.78 9.51
N ALA A 312 6.14 22.47 8.64
CA ALA A 312 4.69 22.50 8.71
C ALA A 312 4.07 21.11 8.53
N GLY A 313 4.61 20.30 7.62
CA GLY A 313 4.24 18.90 7.45
C GLY A 313 4.46 18.09 8.73
N ILE A 314 5.61 18.23 9.42
CA ILE A 314 5.87 17.53 10.69
C ILE A 314 4.81 17.87 11.75
N VAL A 315 4.40 19.15 11.84
CA VAL A 315 3.30 19.56 12.73
C VAL A 315 1.99 18.87 12.34
N GLY A 316 1.67 18.83 11.04
CA GLY A 316 0.52 18.09 10.53
C GLY A 316 0.57 16.59 10.83
N ALA A 317 1.75 15.97 10.74
CA ALA A 317 1.97 14.56 11.03
C ALA A 317 1.74 14.26 12.51
N ALA A 318 2.30 15.10 13.39
CA ALA A 318 2.10 14.98 14.83
C ALA A 318 0.62 15.12 15.21
N ALA A 319 -0.08 16.11 14.64
CA ALA A 319 -1.52 16.27 14.85
C ALA A 319 -2.31 15.04 14.37
N GLY A 320 -2.02 14.54 13.17
CA GLY A 320 -2.66 13.33 12.63
C GLY A 320 -2.42 12.09 13.49
N TYR A 321 -1.18 11.89 13.96
CA TYR A 321 -0.82 10.79 14.84
C TYR A 321 -1.56 10.83 16.18
N LEU A 322 -1.66 12.02 16.79
CA LEU A 322 -2.28 12.22 18.10
C LEU A 322 -3.82 12.10 18.05
N LEU A 323 -4.43 12.55 16.95
CA LEU A 323 -5.89 12.49 16.76
C LEU A 323 -6.40 11.11 16.35
N ALA A 324 -5.54 10.27 15.78
CA ALA A 324 -5.90 8.93 15.37
C ALA A 324 -5.83 7.93 16.54
N HIS A 325 -6.79 7.02 16.56
CA HIS A 325 -6.92 5.97 17.57
C HIS A 325 -7.01 4.59 16.90
N GLY A 326 -6.79 3.52 17.68
CA GLY A 326 -6.80 2.15 17.18
C GLY A 326 -5.42 1.65 16.74
N TYR A 327 -5.37 0.93 15.62
CA TYR A 327 -4.16 0.28 15.11
C TYR A 327 -2.98 1.27 14.92
N PRO A 328 -1.74 0.86 15.19
CA PRO A 328 -0.55 1.66 14.90
C PRO A 328 -0.51 2.13 13.44
N GLU A 329 -0.93 1.29 12.49
CA GLU A 329 -1.02 1.63 11.07
C GLU A 329 -2.03 2.74 10.78
N ALA A 330 -3.15 2.81 11.51
CA ALA A 330 -4.12 3.90 11.35
C ALA A 330 -3.52 5.24 11.78
N ARG A 331 -2.73 5.25 12.86
CA ARG A 331 -1.98 6.44 13.30
C ARG A 331 -0.92 6.86 12.30
N LEU A 332 -0.17 5.91 11.73
CA LEU A 332 0.82 6.20 10.69
C LEU A 332 0.17 6.73 9.41
N LEU A 333 -0.98 6.16 9.01
CA LEU A 333 -1.76 6.65 7.87
C LEU A 333 -2.23 8.10 8.12
N ALA A 334 -2.81 8.37 9.29
CA ALA A 334 -3.25 9.71 9.66
C ALA A 334 -2.08 10.71 9.72
N ALA A 335 -0.92 10.31 10.26
CA ALA A 335 0.28 11.11 10.27
C ALA A 335 0.77 11.43 8.84
N GLY A 336 0.80 10.44 7.94
CA GLY A 336 1.17 10.64 6.54
C GLY A 336 0.22 11.60 5.81
N ILE A 337 -1.09 11.46 6.02
CA ILE A 337 -2.11 12.36 5.47
C ILE A 337 -1.91 13.78 6.02
N GLY A 338 -1.78 13.92 7.34
CA GLY A 338 -1.57 15.21 8.00
C GLY A 338 -0.31 15.93 7.50
N PHE A 339 0.79 15.18 7.35
CA PHE A 339 2.04 15.69 6.78
C PHE A 339 1.82 16.29 5.38
N LEU A 340 1.17 15.52 4.50
CA LEU A 340 0.96 15.94 3.13
C LEU A 340 -0.03 17.11 3.04
N LEU A 341 -1.16 17.06 3.75
CA LEU A 341 -2.16 18.13 3.68
C LEU A 341 -1.60 19.49 4.12
N VAL A 342 -0.91 19.53 5.27
CA VAL A 342 -0.36 20.78 5.82
C VAL A 342 0.82 21.27 4.97
N GLY A 343 1.74 20.38 4.60
CA GLY A 343 2.88 20.74 3.74
C GLY A 343 2.44 21.27 2.38
N LEU A 344 1.45 20.62 1.74
CA LEU A 344 0.89 21.06 0.46
C LEU A 344 0.15 22.39 0.58
N GLY A 345 -0.57 22.63 1.68
CA GLY A 345 -1.21 23.92 1.96
C GLY A 345 -0.20 25.06 2.01
N VAL A 346 0.92 24.86 2.71
CA VAL A 346 2.01 25.84 2.76
C VAL A 346 2.63 26.07 1.39
N CYS A 347 2.90 25.01 0.62
CA CYS A 347 3.43 25.12 -0.74
C CYS A 347 2.50 25.92 -1.66
N ALA A 348 1.18 25.70 -1.58
CA ALA A 348 0.19 26.46 -2.35
C ALA A 348 0.20 27.96 -1.99
N VAL A 349 0.28 28.30 -0.71
CA VAL A 349 0.38 29.70 -0.24
C VAL A 349 1.67 30.36 -0.73
N LEU A 350 2.80 29.65 -0.70
CA LEU A 350 4.09 30.16 -1.18
C LEU A 350 4.09 30.42 -2.69
N ASP A 351 3.43 29.57 -3.48
CA ASP A 351 3.27 29.76 -4.91
C ASP A 351 2.38 30.98 -5.22
N GLN A 352 1.24 31.11 -4.55
CA GLN A 352 0.35 32.29 -4.70
C GLN A 352 1.08 33.60 -4.40
N ARG A 353 1.85 33.65 -3.31
CA ARG A 353 2.63 34.84 -2.94
C ARG A 353 3.73 35.17 -3.95
N SER A 354 4.30 34.15 -4.60
CA SER A 354 5.33 34.36 -5.63
C SER A 354 4.73 34.98 -6.89
N GLN A 355 3.54 34.51 -7.31
CA GLN A 355 2.83 35.03 -8.48
C GLN A 355 2.41 36.50 -8.30
N LEU A 356 1.93 36.86 -7.11
CA LEU A 356 1.56 38.25 -6.80
C LEU A 356 2.75 39.23 -6.81
N ARG A 357 3.97 38.74 -6.58
CA ARG A 357 5.19 39.56 -6.64
C ARG A 357 5.69 39.78 -8.06
N THR A 358 5.44 38.84 -8.97
CA THR A 358 5.85 38.95 -10.38
C THR A 358 4.87 39.77 -11.23
N SER A 359 3.65 40.00 -10.74
CA SER A 359 2.63 40.80 -11.44
C SER A 359 2.66 42.29 -11.08
N ARG A 360 3.57 42.70 -10.19
CA ARG A 360 3.83 44.10 -9.81
C ARG A 360 5.19 44.48 -10.37
#